data_AF-A0A183SF39-F1
#
_entry.id   AF-A0A183SF39-F1
#
_cell.length_a   1.000
_cell.length_b   1.000
_cell.length_c   1.000
_cell.angle_alpha   90.00
_cell.angle_beta   90.00
_cell.angle_gamma   90.00
#
_symmetry.space_group_name_H-M   'P 1'
#
loop_
_entity.id
_entity.type
_entity.pdbx_description
1 polymer ?
#
loop_
_entity_poly.entity_id
_entity_poly.type
_entity_poly.pdbx_seq_one_letter_code
_entity_poly.pdbx_strand_id
1 'polypeptide(L)'
;MMLRRAAIYPGPGTPFLRHRYPSLIEFCLAGGYLFVASNSQSEPVYFDGDTKAYYEASLRYLQEAKERIHALRTEVRELRKDYKDHTDTAEFLFDQAFQKSKENYTKLANRTASEKSTYATTVETLETEIRRCSAKLVEVKLVSEDAVMLKERAKAELKRHEEIIYSQKKRRELEVVNMRRTLDACKGEPMPTRTLVQDGNPEGHEDSTVSESAKAMKILEQIYHELKAVTGIADLEDMVTRFAELEDSSFRLSMLRDLAHMRIASLKEQNKKLTVAFNDLRLMADSRLKDESIIEGAKKTLEKSSESLKAAVTELDHLRLQAAEIRSAIEHIFLKLQLIKTEGKHGHKHSQHLLKHMGDMKTTDLLKECLERQEQLVVDLSDYNLKEKLQELKTDHPPSEPLSELMRGMGAVADDLVYV
;
A
#
# COMPACT_ATOMS: atom_id res chain seq x y z
N MET A 1 4.99 8.79 6.97
CA MET A 1 4.10 9.86 6.46
C MET A 1 2.73 9.71 7.12
N MET A 2 2.27 10.77 7.77
CA MET A 2 1.13 10.76 8.69
C MET A 2 -0.22 10.60 7.98
N LEU A 3 -0.91 9.49 8.24
CA LEU A 3 -2.33 9.31 7.92
C LEU A 3 -3.16 9.71 9.15
N ARG A 4 -3.65 10.96 9.17
CA ARG A 4 -4.68 11.39 10.13
C ARG A 4 -6.04 10.94 9.61
N ARG A 5 -6.61 9.94 10.28
CA ARG A 5 -8.02 9.55 10.18
C ARG A 5 -8.89 10.74 10.61
N ALA A 6 -9.78 11.16 9.71
CA ALA A 6 -10.84 12.12 9.99
C ALA A 6 -11.82 11.49 10.99
N ALA A 7 -11.76 11.95 12.24
CA ALA A 7 -12.83 11.77 13.20
C ALA A 7 -13.95 12.75 12.83
N ILE A 8 -15.11 12.20 12.49
CA ILE A 8 -16.36 12.92 12.39
C ILE A 8 -16.72 13.36 13.81
N TYR A 9 -16.54 14.65 14.11
CA TYR A 9 -17.03 15.25 15.34
C TYR A 9 -18.56 15.40 15.24
N PRO A 10 -19.35 14.88 16.20
CA PRO A 10 -20.68 15.40 16.44
C PRO A 10 -20.53 16.80 17.06
N GLY A 11 -21.21 17.79 16.48
CA GLY A 11 -21.13 19.19 16.90
C GLY A 11 -21.52 19.38 18.37
N PRO A 12 -20.97 20.42 19.04
CA PRO A 12 -21.42 20.79 20.37
C PRO A 12 -22.88 21.21 20.29
N GLY A 13 -23.69 20.55 21.13
CA GLY A 13 -25.12 20.74 21.20
C GLY A 13 -25.49 22.21 21.34
N THR A 14 -26.40 22.63 20.46
CA THR A 14 -27.30 23.74 20.72
C THR A 14 -27.96 23.53 22.08
N PRO A 15 -27.92 24.51 23.00
CA PRO A 15 -28.75 24.45 24.18
C PRO A 15 -30.19 24.61 23.72
N PHE A 16 -30.94 23.50 23.78
CA PHE A 16 -32.40 23.50 23.76
C PHE A 16 -32.88 24.34 24.95
N LEU A 17 -33.06 25.64 24.74
CA LEU A 17 -33.86 26.51 25.60
C LEU A 17 -35.31 26.04 25.47
N ARG A 18 -35.68 25.04 26.29
CA ARG A 18 -37.09 24.76 26.58
C ARG A 18 -37.68 26.03 27.16
N HIS A 19 -38.50 26.69 26.34
CA HIS A 19 -39.51 27.63 26.80
C HIS A 19 -40.31 27.00 27.96
N ARG A 20 -40.04 27.47 29.18
CA ARG A 20 -41.09 27.71 30.16
C ARG A 20 -41.40 29.20 30.11
N TYR A 21 -42.32 29.58 29.23
CA TYR A 21 -43.11 30.77 29.51
C TYR A 21 -44.06 30.40 30.66
N PRO A 22 -44.02 31.05 31.83
CA PRO A 22 -45.21 31.13 32.63
C PRO A 22 -46.23 31.93 31.82
N SER A 23 -47.40 31.34 31.61
CA SER A 23 -48.55 32.03 31.04
C SER A 23 -48.74 33.37 31.73
N LEU A 24 -48.93 34.42 30.93
CA LEU A 24 -49.26 35.80 31.29
C LEU A 24 -50.64 35.96 31.97
N ILE A 25 -51.10 34.93 32.71
CA ILE A 25 -52.38 34.91 33.42
C ILE A 25 -52.19 34.90 34.94
N GLU A 26 -50.98 34.67 35.48
CA GLU A 26 -50.78 34.60 36.95
C GLU A 26 -50.20 35.85 37.62
N PHE A 27 -49.88 36.92 36.88
CA PHE A 27 -49.38 38.16 37.49
C PHE A 27 -50.45 39.18 37.88
N CYS A 28 -51.74 38.83 37.79
CA CYS A 28 -52.84 39.68 38.27
C CYS A 28 -53.40 39.26 39.64
N LEU A 29 -52.87 38.21 40.30
CA LEU A 29 -53.47 37.67 41.54
C LEU A 29 -52.56 37.72 42.78
N ALA A 30 -51.42 38.42 42.72
CA ALA A 30 -50.58 38.68 43.90
C ALA A 30 -50.81 40.07 44.55
N GLY A 31 -51.90 40.75 44.18
CA GLY A 31 -52.39 41.99 44.81
C GLY A 31 -53.66 41.78 45.62
N GLY A 32 -53.89 40.56 46.14
CA GLY A 32 -55.01 40.24 47.01
C GLY A 32 -54.83 40.90 48.39
N TYR A 33 -55.37 42.10 48.53
CA TYR A 33 -55.68 42.71 49.83
C TYR A 33 -56.56 41.72 50.63
N LEU A 34 -55.96 41.05 51.62
CA LEU A 34 -56.70 40.37 52.67
C LEU A 34 -57.30 41.47 53.56
N PHE A 35 -58.53 41.89 53.24
CA PHE A 35 -59.35 42.70 54.14
C PHE A 35 -59.82 41.79 55.28
N VAL A 36 -58.98 41.64 56.30
CA VAL A 36 -59.39 41.05 57.58
C VAL A 36 -60.23 42.11 58.30
N ALA A 37 -61.55 41.98 58.17
CA ALA A 37 -62.51 42.72 58.97
C ALA A 37 -62.36 42.31 60.43
N SER A 38 -61.56 43.05 61.19
CA SER A 38 -61.58 43.04 62.66
C SER A 38 -62.22 44.34 63.12
N ASN A 39 -63.39 44.20 63.74
CA ASN A 39 -64.13 45.25 64.43
C ASN A 39 -63.24 45.92 65.49
N SER A 40 -62.87 47.18 65.25
CA SER A 40 -62.52 48.13 66.30
C SER A 40 -62.85 49.53 65.80
N GLN A 41 -63.92 50.09 66.36
CA GLN A 41 -64.34 51.47 66.18
C GLN A 41 -63.26 52.40 66.77
N SER A 42 -62.40 52.93 65.90
CA SER A 42 -61.62 54.13 66.16
C SER A 42 -61.48 54.87 64.84
N GLU A 43 -62.25 55.95 64.65
CA GLU A 43 -62.07 56.86 63.52
C GLU A 43 -60.63 57.42 63.58
N PRO A 44 -59.78 57.13 62.59
CA PRO A 44 -58.49 57.79 62.49
C PRO A 44 -58.74 59.15 61.83
N VAL A 45 -58.49 60.21 62.59
CA VAL A 45 -58.37 61.57 62.04
C VAL A 45 -57.12 61.57 61.16
N TYR A 46 -57.31 61.36 59.86
CA TYR A 46 -56.24 61.48 58.87
C TYR A 46 -55.88 62.95 58.72
N PHE A 47 -54.63 63.30 59.05
CA PHE A 47 -54.07 64.61 58.73
C PHE A 47 -53.93 64.74 57.20
N ASP A 48 -54.35 65.88 56.65
CA ASP A 48 -54.33 66.21 55.21
C ASP A 48 -52.92 66.13 54.55
N GLY A 49 -51.85 65.99 55.35
CA GLY A 49 -50.48 65.77 54.89
C GLY A 49 -50.15 64.32 54.51
N ASP A 50 -50.77 63.33 55.14
CA ASP A 50 -50.43 61.91 54.93
C ASP A 50 -51.03 61.36 53.63
N THR A 51 -52.20 61.87 53.23
CA THR A 51 -52.83 61.57 51.94
C THR A 51 -51.98 62.08 50.78
N LYS A 52 -51.45 63.31 50.87
CA LYS A 52 -50.59 63.90 49.85
C LYS A 52 -49.28 63.12 49.66
N ALA A 53 -48.62 62.75 50.76
CA ALA A 53 -47.39 61.97 50.71
C ALA A 53 -47.60 60.58 50.06
N TYR A 54 -48.74 59.94 50.35
CA TYR A 54 -49.12 58.68 49.72
C TYR A 54 -49.32 58.81 48.21
N TYR A 55 -50.03 59.86 47.75
CA TYR A 55 -50.24 60.10 46.32
C TYR A 55 -48.92 60.41 45.58
N GLU A 56 -48.04 61.22 46.17
CA GLU A 56 -46.73 61.52 45.59
C GLU A 56 -45.83 60.28 45.51
N ALA A 57 -45.84 59.42 46.54
CA ALA A 57 -45.12 58.14 46.52
C ALA A 57 -45.67 57.20 45.44
N SER A 58 -47.00 57.07 45.35
CA SER A 58 -47.67 56.25 44.32
C SER A 58 -47.36 56.73 42.89
N LEU A 59 -47.34 58.05 42.66
CA LEU A 59 -46.95 58.63 41.38
C LEU A 59 -45.48 58.34 41.03
N ARG A 60 -44.56 58.42 42.01
CA ARG A 60 -43.16 58.03 41.80
C ARG A 60 -43.02 56.56 41.44
N TYR A 61 -43.71 55.67 42.15
CA TYR A 61 -43.71 54.23 41.82
C TYR A 61 -44.25 53.96 40.41
N LEU A 62 -45.31 54.65 40.00
CA LEU A 62 -45.84 54.53 38.63
C LEU A 62 -44.85 55.04 37.58
N GLN A 63 -44.16 56.14 37.86
CA GLN A 63 -43.13 56.70 36.97
C GLN A 63 -41.95 55.72 36.82
N GLU A 64 -41.42 55.20 37.93
CA GLU A 64 -40.34 54.22 37.94
C GLU A 64 -40.76 52.90 37.27
N ALA A 65 -41.97 52.42 37.53
CA ALA A 65 -42.51 51.24 36.87
C ALA A 65 -42.64 51.45 35.35
N LYS A 66 -43.08 52.63 34.91
CA LYS A 66 -43.17 52.99 33.49
C LYS A 66 -41.79 53.04 32.83
N GLU A 67 -40.82 53.67 33.47
CA GLU A 67 -39.43 53.72 33.00
C GLU A 67 -38.83 52.31 32.89
N ARG A 68 -39.05 51.47 33.91
CA ARG A 68 -38.61 50.07 33.90
C ARG A 68 -39.26 49.26 32.79
N ILE A 69 -40.55 49.44 32.54
CA ILE A 69 -41.26 48.80 31.41
C ILE A 69 -40.66 49.26 30.08
N HIS A 70 -40.32 50.54 29.93
CA HIS A 70 -39.68 51.05 28.72
C HIS A 70 -38.27 50.47 28.53
N ALA A 71 -37.45 50.41 29.58
CA ALA A 71 -36.12 49.81 29.55
C ALA A 71 -36.15 48.31 29.20
N LEU A 72 -37.07 47.55 29.81
CA LEU A 72 -37.26 46.14 29.48
C LEU A 72 -37.73 45.95 28.03
N ARG A 73 -38.56 46.84 27.50
CA ARG A 73 -38.99 46.78 26.09
C ARG A 73 -37.85 47.08 25.12
N THR A 74 -36.94 47.99 25.46
CA THR A 74 -35.75 48.26 24.63
C THR A 74 -34.78 47.09 24.67
N GLU A 75 -34.51 46.54 25.85
CA GLU A 75 -33.64 45.36 26.02
C GLU A 75 -34.19 44.14 25.27
N VAL A 76 -35.48 43.85 25.38
CA VAL A 76 -36.12 42.75 24.62
C VAL A 76 -36.02 42.97 23.10
N ARG A 77 -36.05 44.23 22.63
CA ARG A 77 -35.90 44.54 21.20
C ARG A 77 -34.46 44.31 20.74
N GLU A 78 -33.47 44.73 21.53
CA GLU A 78 -32.05 44.50 21.27
C GLU A 78 -31.72 43.01 21.27
N LEU A 79 -32.14 42.28 22.30
CA LEU A 79 -31.96 40.82 22.37
C LEU A 79 -32.58 40.09 21.17
N ARG A 80 -33.77 40.51 20.70
CA ARG A 80 -34.38 39.94 19.49
C ARG A 80 -33.56 40.23 18.23
N LYS A 81 -32.97 41.42 18.14
CA LYS A 81 -32.11 41.79 17.03
C LYS A 81 -30.81 40.99 17.05
N ASP A 82 -30.13 40.93 18.18
CA ASP A 82 -28.88 40.18 18.35
C ASP A 82 -29.10 38.68 18.09
N TYR A 83 -30.20 38.12 18.60
CA TYR A 83 -30.57 36.74 18.31
C TYR A 83 -30.75 36.51 16.80
N LYS A 84 -31.41 37.43 16.10
CA LYS A 84 -31.59 37.35 14.65
C LYS A 84 -30.27 37.46 13.89
N ASP A 85 -29.42 38.41 14.25
CA ASP A 85 -28.11 38.60 13.61
C ASP A 85 -27.22 37.36 13.83
N HIS A 86 -27.31 36.74 15.02
CA HIS A 86 -26.65 35.47 15.31
C HIS A 86 -27.22 34.29 14.51
N THR A 87 -28.54 34.19 14.33
CA THR A 87 -29.13 33.13 13.50
C THR A 87 -28.72 33.29 12.03
N ASP A 88 -28.78 34.51 11.49
CA ASP A 88 -28.42 34.78 10.09
C ASP A 88 -26.93 34.50 9.84
N THR A 89 -26.07 34.84 10.80
CA THR A 89 -24.63 34.52 10.74
C THR A 89 -24.39 33.01 10.79
N ALA A 90 -25.12 32.28 11.64
CA ALA A 90 -24.99 30.82 11.74
C ALA A 90 -25.43 30.12 10.45
N GLU A 91 -26.53 30.54 9.84
CA GLU A 91 -27.01 30.03 8.54
C GLU A 91 -25.98 30.28 7.44
N PHE A 92 -25.43 31.49 7.35
CA PHE A 92 -24.39 31.81 6.36
C PHE A 92 -23.14 30.94 6.53
N LEU A 93 -22.67 30.73 7.76
CA LEU A 93 -21.52 29.88 8.04
C LEU A 93 -21.80 28.42 7.69
N PHE A 94 -23.02 27.94 7.95
CA PHE A 94 -23.45 26.60 7.59
C PHE A 94 -23.44 26.40 6.08
N ASP A 95 -24.04 27.31 5.31
CA ASP A 95 -24.07 27.24 3.85
C ASP A 95 -22.67 27.31 3.26
N GLN A 96 -21.81 28.19 3.80
CA GLN A 96 -20.42 28.27 3.36
C GLN A 96 -19.66 26.97 3.64
N ALA A 97 -19.83 26.37 4.83
CA ALA A 97 -19.19 25.12 5.19
C ALA A 97 -19.70 23.96 4.32
N PHE A 98 -21.00 23.91 4.07
CA PHE A 98 -21.63 22.93 3.20
C PHE A 98 -21.09 23.02 1.77
N GLN A 99 -21.02 24.23 1.21
CA GLN A 99 -20.51 24.45 -0.14
C GLN A 99 -19.02 24.07 -0.26
N LYS A 100 -18.17 24.49 0.69
CA LYS A 100 -16.75 24.09 0.73
C LYS A 100 -16.59 22.57 0.85
N SER A 101 -17.39 21.93 1.71
CA SER A 101 -17.39 20.48 1.87
C SER A 101 -17.76 19.79 0.56
N LYS A 102 -18.85 20.22 -0.09
CA LYS A 102 -19.30 19.71 -1.39
C LYS A 102 -18.22 19.85 -2.47
N GLU A 103 -17.59 21.01 -2.58
CA GLU A 103 -16.49 21.25 -3.53
C GLU A 103 -15.27 20.35 -3.27
N ASN A 104 -14.94 20.11 -2.00
CA ASN A 104 -13.84 19.21 -1.65
C ASN A 104 -14.18 17.75 -2.02
N TYR A 105 -15.42 17.31 -1.78
CA TYR A 105 -15.85 15.96 -2.16
C TYR A 105 -15.90 15.78 -3.68
N THR A 106 -16.35 16.77 -4.44
CA THR A 106 -16.34 16.68 -5.91
C THR A 106 -14.92 16.64 -6.47
N LYS A 107 -14.00 17.46 -5.92
CA LYS A 107 -12.57 17.39 -6.28
C LYS A 107 -11.97 16.01 -5.98
N LEU A 108 -12.26 15.45 -4.81
CA LEU A 108 -11.76 14.13 -4.41
C LEU A 108 -12.33 13.03 -5.31
N ALA A 109 -13.64 13.09 -5.63
CA ALA A 109 -14.29 12.14 -6.52
C ALA A 109 -13.69 12.19 -7.94
N ASN A 110 -13.51 13.39 -8.50
CA ASN A 110 -12.90 13.58 -9.81
C ASN A 110 -11.46 13.07 -9.86
N ARG A 111 -10.67 13.37 -8.83
CA ARG A 111 -9.30 12.87 -8.71
C ARG A 111 -9.26 11.34 -8.66
N THR A 112 -10.13 10.73 -7.85
CA THR A 112 -10.22 9.26 -7.76
C THR A 112 -10.63 8.64 -9.09
N ALA A 113 -11.56 9.27 -9.82
CA ALA A 113 -11.97 8.82 -11.14
C ALA A 113 -10.82 8.93 -12.16
N SER A 114 -10.05 10.02 -12.14
CA SER A 114 -8.88 10.18 -13.02
C SER A 114 -7.79 9.16 -12.70
N GLU A 115 -7.50 8.94 -11.40
CA GLU A 115 -6.51 7.95 -10.97
C GLU A 115 -6.91 6.53 -11.40
N LYS A 116 -8.19 6.16 -11.24
CA LYS A 116 -8.72 4.88 -11.74
C LYS A 116 -8.50 4.70 -13.24
N SER A 117 -8.78 5.74 -14.04
CA SER A 117 -8.59 5.69 -15.50
C SER A 117 -7.11 5.53 -15.86
N THR A 118 -6.22 6.30 -15.22
CA THR A 118 -4.77 6.16 -15.43
C THR A 118 -4.28 4.76 -15.07
N TYR A 119 -4.70 4.21 -13.93
CA TYR A 119 -4.30 2.87 -13.52
C TYR A 119 -4.79 1.80 -14.50
N ALA A 120 -6.03 1.89 -14.98
CA ALA A 120 -6.55 0.96 -15.98
C ALA A 120 -5.67 0.95 -17.25
N THR A 121 -5.38 2.11 -17.82
CA THR A 121 -4.50 2.21 -19.01
C THR A 121 -3.10 1.65 -18.74
N THR A 122 -2.51 1.96 -17.58
CA THR A 122 -1.18 1.41 -17.25
C THR A 122 -1.17 -0.10 -17.12
N VAL A 123 -2.21 -0.70 -16.55
CA VAL A 123 -2.34 -2.16 -16.45
C VAL A 123 -2.45 -2.77 -17.85
N GLU A 124 -3.29 -2.22 -18.72
CA GLU A 124 -3.41 -2.69 -20.11
C GLU A 124 -2.08 -2.62 -20.86
N THR A 125 -1.33 -1.52 -20.72
CA THR A 125 -0.01 -1.40 -21.36
C THR A 125 0.97 -2.48 -20.86
N LEU A 126 1.04 -2.71 -19.54
CA LEU A 126 1.91 -3.74 -18.97
C LEU A 126 1.49 -5.14 -19.43
N GLU A 127 0.20 -5.43 -19.51
CA GLU A 127 -0.30 -6.72 -20.03
C GLU A 127 0.06 -6.94 -21.50
N THR A 128 0.03 -5.89 -22.33
CA THR A 128 0.46 -5.98 -23.73
C THR A 128 1.97 -6.23 -23.83
N GLU A 129 2.78 -5.60 -22.98
CA GLU A 129 4.23 -5.81 -22.94
C GLU A 129 4.60 -7.21 -22.45
N ILE A 130 3.93 -7.72 -21.41
CA ILE A 130 4.12 -9.09 -20.92
C ILE A 130 3.81 -10.10 -22.03
N ARG A 131 2.69 -9.92 -22.76
CA ARG A 131 2.34 -10.78 -23.90
C ARG A 131 3.41 -10.72 -24.99
N ARG A 132 3.87 -9.51 -25.35
CA ARG A 132 4.92 -9.31 -26.36
C ARG A 132 6.24 -9.98 -25.95
N CYS A 133 6.66 -9.82 -24.69
CA CYS A 133 7.89 -10.41 -24.17
C CYS A 133 7.80 -11.93 -24.09
N SER A 134 6.64 -12.47 -23.71
CA SER A 134 6.38 -13.91 -23.69
C SER A 134 6.47 -14.53 -25.09
N ALA A 135 5.90 -13.87 -26.11
CA ALA A 135 6.00 -14.31 -27.50
C ALA A 135 7.46 -14.34 -28.00
N LYS A 136 8.22 -13.26 -27.74
CA LYS A 136 9.66 -13.21 -28.09
C LYS A 136 10.48 -14.28 -27.39
N LEU A 137 10.16 -14.59 -26.13
CA LEU A 137 10.84 -15.63 -25.39
C LEU A 137 10.64 -17.01 -26.03
N VAL A 138 9.42 -17.31 -26.50
CA VAL A 138 9.14 -18.56 -27.23
C VAL A 138 9.92 -18.62 -28.54
N GLU A 139 9.93 -17.54 -29.31
CA GLU A 139 10.69 -17.45 -30.56
C GLU A 139 12.20 -17.69 -30.34
N VAL A 140 12.80 -17.01 -29.37
CA VAL A 140 14.22 -17.18 -29.03
C VAL A 140 14.53 -18.60 -28.58
N LYS A 141 13.64 -19.24 -27.81
CA LYS A 141 13.80 -20.64 -27.40
C LYS A 141 13.86 -21.57 -28.59
N LEU A 142 12.92 -21.44 -29.53
CA LEU A 142 12.90 -22.26 -30.75
C LEU A 142 14.20 -22.10 -31.56
N VAL A 143 14.64 -20.86 -31.79
CA VAL A 143 15.91 -20.60 -32.49
C VAL A 143 17.11 -21.19 -31.73
N SER A 144 17.09 -21.14 -30.40
CA SER A 144 18.17 -21.71 -29.58
C SER A 144 18.22 -23.23 -29.65
N GLU A 145 17.06 -23.89 -29.66
CA GLU A 145 16.95 -25.34 -29.82
C GLU A 145 17.47 -25.77 -31.21
N ASP A 146 17.07 -25.07 -32.27
CA ASP A 146 17.56 -25.30 -33.63
C ASP A 146 19.09 -25.12 -33.72
N ALA A 147 19.63 -24.07 -33.10
CA ALA A 147 21.08 -23.82 -33.08
C ALA A 147 21.85 -24.94 -32.35
N VAL A 148 21.31 -25.47 -31.25
CA VAL A 148 21.88 -26.61 -30.53
C VAL A 148 21.85 -27.86 -31.41
N MET A 149 20.74 -28.14 -32.07
CA MET A 149 20.59 -29.29 -32.97
C MET A 149 21.56 -29.21 -34.16
N LEU A 150 21.71 -28.03 -34.77
CA LEU A 150 22.68 -27.79 -35.85
C LEU A 150 24.12 -27.99 -35.40
N LYS A 151 24.47 -27.50 -34.20
CA LYS A 151 25.80 -27.70 -33.61
C LYS A 151 26.11 -29.17 -33.38
N GLU A 152 25.17 -29.94 -32.83
CA GLU A 152 25.39 -31.37 -32.60
C GLU A 152 25.47 -32.16 -33.91
N ARG A 153 24.68 -31.78 -34.93
CA ARG A 153 24.81 -32.35 -36.28
C ARG A 153 26.19 -32.08 -36.88
N ALA A 154 26.66 -30.83 -36.83
CA ALA A 154 27.98 -30.45 -37.37
C ALA A 154 29.12 -31.17 -36.64
N LYS A 155 29.04 -31.30 -35.30
CA LYS A 155 30.00 -32.10 -34.52
C LYS A 155 30.00 -33.58 -34.92
N ALA A 156 28.83 -34.17 -35.13
CA ALA A 156 28.72 -35.57 -35.54
C ALA A 156 29.31 -35.80 -36.94
N GLU A 157 29.07 -34.89 -37.87
CA GLU A 157 29.66 -34.92 -39.21
C GLU A 157 31.18 -34.74 -39.18
N LEU A 158 31.69 -33.80 -38.39
CA LEU A 158 33.13 -33.61 -38.17
C LEU A 158 33.80 -34.89 -37.67
N LYS A 159 33.23 -35.54 -36.65
CA LYS A 159 33.75 -36.81 -36.12
C LYS A 159 33.81 -37.91 -37.19
N ARG A 160 32.77 -38.04 -38.02
CA ARG A 160 32.77 -39.00 -39.14
C ARG A 160 33.90 -38.71 -40.14
N HIS A 161 34.12 -37.44 -40.48
CA HIS A 161 35.23 -37.06 -41.37
C HIS A 161 36.60 -37.35 -40.74
N GLU A 162 36.77 -37.08 -39.44
CA GLU A 162 37.99 -37.41 -38.70
C GLU A 162 38.28 -38.92 -38.74
N GLU A 163 37.27 -39.77 -38.51
CA GLU A 163 37.39 -41.23 -38.60
C GLU A 163 37.77 -41.70 -40.01
N ILE A 164 37.15 -41.14 -41.05
CA ILE A 164 37.47 -41.44 -42.45
C ILE A 164 38.92 -41.06 -42.75
N ILE A 165 39.36 -39.85 -42.41
CA ILE A 165 40.72 -39.37 -42.65
C ILE A 165 41.73 -40.24 -41.89
N TYR A 166 41.44 -40.58 -40.63
CA TYR A 166 42.28 -41.45 -39.83
C TYR A 166 42.44 -42.84 -40.47
N SER A 167 41.34 -43.45 -40.93
CA SER A 167 41.37 -44.75 -41.61
C SER A 167 42.15 -44.72 -42.94
N GLN A 168 42.00 -43.65 -43.72
CA GLN A 168 42.75 -43.44 -44.97
C GLN A 168 44.25 -43.25 -44.70
N LYS A 169 44.61 -42.44 -43.69
CA LYS A 169 45.99 -42.24 -43.28
C LYS A 169 46.64 -43.56 -42.87
N LYS A 170 45.97 -44.35 -42.02
CA LYS A 170 46.44 -45.67 -41.59
C LYS A 170 46.63 -46.64 -42.77
N ARG A 171 45.73 -46.63 -43.75
CA ARG A 171 45.86 -47.43 -44.98
C ARG A 171 47.10 -47.02 -45.78
N ARG A 172 47.29 -45.73 -46.04
CA ARG A 172 48.46 -45.20 -46.77
C ARG A 172 49.77 -45.49 -46.05
N GLU A 173 49.79 -45.38 -44.73
CA GLU A 173 50.97 -45.74 -43.92
C GLU A 173 51.32 -47.23 -44.10
N LEU A 174 50.33 -48.13 -44.07
CA LEU A 174 50.54 -49.56 -44.33
C LEU A 174 51.05 -49.83 -45.74
N GLU A 175 50.48 -49.17 -46.76
CA GLU A 175 50.94 -49.28 -48.16
C GLU A 175 52.39 -48.81 -48.31
N VAL A 176 52.76 -47.68 -47.71
CA VAL A 176 54.14 -47.17 -47.72
C VAL A 176 55.09 -48.14 -47.00
N VAL A 177 54.69 -48.70 -45.86
CA VAL A 177 55.48 -49.73 -45.16
C VAL A 177 55.65 -50.97 -46.03
N ASN A 178 54.61 -51.41 -46.73
CA ASN A 178 54.67 -52.55 -47.64
C ASN A 178 55.64 -52.28 -48.81
N MET A 179 55.55 -51.11 -49.46
CA MET A 179 56.46 -50.71 -50.53
C MET A 179 57.92 -50.60 -50.07
N ARG A 180 58.17 -50.11 -48.85
CA ARG A 180 59.53 -50.08 -48.27
C ARG A 180 60.09 -51.50 -48.11
N ARG A 181 59.28 -52.44 -47.61
CA ARG A 181 59.68 -53.86 -47.49
C ARG A 181 60.01 -54.48 -48.85
N THR A 182 59.22 -54.21 -49.89
CA THR A 182 59.51 -54.73 -51.24
C THR A 182 60.78 -54.10 -51.82
N LEU A 183 60.98 -52.79 -51.64
CA LEU A 183 62.22 -52.13 -52.06
C LEU A 183 63.45 -52.67 -51.33
N ASP A 184 63.35 -52.86 -50.00
CA ASP A 184 64.46 -53.42 -49.21
C ASP A 184 64.77 -54.87 -49.60
N ALA A 185 63.77 -55.65 -50.03
CA ALA A 185 63.98 -56.97 -50.62
C ALA A 185 64.70 -56.92 -51.99
N CYS A 186 64.45 -55.88 -52.80
CA CYS A 186 65.10 -55.69 -54.10
C CYS A 186 66.48 -55.01 -54.02
N LYS A 187 66.85 -54.38 -52.90
CA LYS A 187 68.18 -53.75 -52.71
C LYS A 187 69.35 -54.74 -52.68
N GLY A 188 69.10 -56.05 -52.81
CA GLY A 188 70.11 -57.08 -53.04
C GLY A 188 70.69 -57.13 -54.46
N GLU A 189 70.11 -56.41 -55.43
CA GLU A 189 70.63 -56.34 -56.80
C GLU A 189 71.36 -55.01 -57.08
N PRO A 190 72.59 -55.04 -57.62
CA PRO A 190 73.39 -53.85 -57.87
C PRO A 190 72.81 -53.06 -59.04
N MET A 191 72.30 -51.86 -58.76
CA MET A 191 71.94 -50.87 -59.77
C MET A 191 73.19 -50.48 -60.58
N PRO A 192 73.15 -50.52 -61.93
CA PRO A 192 74.28 -50.13 -62.77
C PRO A 192 74.40 -48.61 -62.84
N THR A 193 75.57 -48.13 -62.46
CA THR A 193 76.10 -46.79 -62.65
C THR A 193 76.00 -46.37 -64.13
N ARG A 194 75.39 -45.21 -64.42
CA ARG A 194 75.50 -44.55 -65.72
C ARG A 194 76.10 -43.17 -65.55
N THR A 195 77.38 -43.08 -65.90
CA THR A 195 78.21 -41.88 -66.10
C THR A 195 78.55 -41.84 -67.59
N LEU A 196 78.40 -40.70 -68.28
CA LEU A 196 78.99 -40.30 -69.59
C LEU A 196 78.17 -39.08 -70.12
N VAL A 197 78.65 -37.97 -70.74
CA VAL A 197 79.93 -37.48 -71.29
C VAL A 197 79.89 -35.94 -71.28
N GLN A 198 81.08 -35.34 -71.17
CA GLN A 198 81.46 -33.95 -71.42
C GLN A 198 82.28 -33.87 -72.74
N ASP A 199 82.06 -32.84 -73.58
CA ASP A 199 82.96 -32.22 -74.62
C ASP A 199 82.11 -31.72 -75.81
N GLY A 200 82.41 -30.65 -76.57
CA GLY A 200 83.53 -29.71 -76.64
C GLY A 200 83.25 -28.72 -77.81
N ASN A 201 83.84 -27.52 -77.71
CA ASN A 201 83.90 -26.38 -78.68
C ASN A 201 84.59 -26.79 -80.03
N PRO A 202 84.73 -25.99 -81.14
CA PRO A 202 84.63 -24.51 -81.30
C PRO A 202 84.15 -23.89 -82.66
N GLU A 203 84.03 -22.54 -82.63
CA GLU A 203 84.35 -21.48 -83.64
C GLU A 203 83.55 -21.24 -84.95
N GLY A 204 83.28 -19.94 -85.22
CA GLY A 204 82.89 -19.42 -86.54
C GLY A 204 82.29 -18.00 -86.61
N HIS A 205 83.15 -16.99 -86.54
CA HIS A 205 83.11 -15.63 -87.15
C HIS A 205 81.87 -14.69 -87.10
N GLU A 206 82.12 -13.54 -86.45
CA GLU A 206 81.85 -12.12 -86.83
C GLU A 206 80.63 -11.78 -87.71
N ASP A 207 79.77 -10.90 -87.22
CA ASP A 207 79.79 -9.53 -87.74
C ASP A 207 79.08 -8.49 -86.84
N SER A 208 79.54 -7.26 -87.03
CA SER A 208 79.30 -6.02 -86.29
C SER A 208 77.83 -5.65 -86.02
N THR A 209 77.50 -5.28 -84.76
CA THR A 209 76.43 -4.36 -84.24
C THR A 209 75.81 -4.72 -82.86
N VAL A 210 76.37 -5.66 -82.08
CA VAL A 210 75.70 -6.28 -80.90
C VAL A 210 76.39 -6.01 -79.54
N SER A 211 76.48 -4.77 -79.06
CA SER A 211 77.15 -4.48 -77.75
C SER A 211 76.21 -4.37 -76.54
N GLU A 212 74.95 -3.96 -76.72
CA GLU A 212 73.97 -3.91 -75.62
C GLU A 212 73.11 -5.17 -75.54
N SER A 213 72.69 -5.70 -76.70
CA SER A 213 71.88 -6.93 -76.77
C SER A 213 72.63 -8.17 -76.23
N ALA A 214 73.94 -8.30 -76.51
CA ALA A 214 74.73 -9.41 -76.00
C ALA A 214 74.95 -9.34 -74.47
N LYS A 215 75.05 -8.14 -73.90
CA LYS A 215 75.14 -7.97 -72.43
C LYS A 215 73.81 -8.31 -71.76
N ALA A 216 72.68 -7.89 -72.35
CA ALA A 216 71.35 -8.25 -71.88
C ALA A 216 71.13 -9.77 -71.95
N MET A 217 71.55 -10.41 -73.04
CA MET A 217 71.46 -11.87 -73.21
C MET A 217 72.29 -12.62 -72.17
N LYS A 218 73.52 -12.16 -71.90
CA LYS A 218 74.37 -12.75 -70.84
C LYS A 218 73.78 -12.60 -69.43
N ILE A 219 73.14 -11.47 -69.14
CA ILE A 219 72.44 -11.25 -67.87
C ILE A 219 71.20 -12.16 -67.78
N LEU A 220 70.41 -12.28 -68.85
CA LEU A 220 69.25 -13.17 -68.89
C LEU A 220 69.64 -14.64 -68.76
N GLU A 221 70.73 -15.08 -69.38
CA GLU A 221 71.29 -16.43 -69.21
C GLU A 221 71.74 -16.69 -67.76
N GLN A 222 72.38 -15.70 -67.14
CA GLN A 222 72.77 -15.79 -65.74
C GLN A 222 71.55 -15.89 -64.82
N ILE A 223 70.53 -15.04 -65.02
CA ILE A 223 69.28 -15.08 -64.28
C ILE A 223 68.58 -16.43 -64.50
N TYR A 224 68.56 -16.95 -65.72
CA TYR A 224 67.97 -18.25 -66.02
C TYR A 224 68.72 -19.39 -65.32
N HIS A 225 70.05 -19.37 -65.30
CA HIS A 225 70.83 -20.36 -64.56
C HIS A 225 70.61 -20.29 -63.05
N GLU A 226 70.52 -19.08 -62.48
CA GLU A 226 70.19 -18.88 -61.07
C GLU A 226 68.76 -19.37 -60.76
N LEU A 227 67.78 -19.05 -61.61
CA LEU A 227 66.40 -19.53 -61.46
C LEU A 227 66.33 -21.06 -61.55
N LYS A 228 67.04 -21.65 -62.52
CA LYS A 228 67.13 -23.10 -62.70
C LYS A 228 67.82 -23.78 -61.52
N ALA A 229 68.84 -23.16 -60.93
CA ALA A 229 69.50 -23.68 -59.73
C ALA A 229 68.58 -23.65 -58.49
N VAL A 230 67.78 -22.58 -58.34
CA VAL A 230 66.88 -22.40 -57.18
C VAL A 230 65.60 -23.24 -57.31
N THR A 231 65.03 -23.32 -58.51
CA THR A 231 63.78 -24.05 -58.75
C THR A 231 64.00 -25.53 -59.05
N GLY A 232 65.19 -25.92 -59.53
CA GLY A 232 65.51 -27.28 -59.94
C GLY A 232 64.80 -27.73 -61.23
N ILE A 233 64.06 -26.84 -61.90
CA ILE A 233 63.29 -27.14 -63.11
C ILE A 233 64.15 -26.82 -64.33
N ALA A 234 64.35 -27.83 -65.19
CA ALA A 234 65.27 -27.71 -66.32
C ALA A 234 64.63 -27.10 -67.58
N ASP A 235 63.31 -27.20 -67.69
CA ASP A 235 62.49 -26.70 -68.79
C ASP A 235 61.88 -25.34 -68.45
N LEU A 236 61.96 -24.41 -69.40
CA LEU A 236 61.47 -23.05 -69.25
C LEU A 236 59.93 -23.03 -69.21
N GLU A 237 59.25 -23.91 -69.94
CA GLU A 237 57.79 -23.95 -70.01
C GLU A 237 57.16 -24.42 -68.68
N ASP A 238 57.76 -25.45 -68.07
CA ASP A 238 57.40 -25.92 -66.72
C ASP A 238 57.64 -24.83 -65.66
N MET A 239 58.73 -24.07 -65.79
CA MET A 239 59.07 -22.98 -64.87
C MET A 239 58.03 -21.86 -64.94
N VAL A 240 57.62 -21.45 -66.14
CA VAL A 240 56.56 -20.44 -66.35
C VAL A 240 55.22 -20.93 -65.78
N THR A 241 54.88 -22.20 -65.99
CA THR A 241 53.63 -22.79 -65.49
C THR A 241 53.62 -22.81 -63.95
N ARG A 242 54.74 -23.15 -63.31
CA ARG A 242 54.88 -23.09 -61.84
C ARG A 242 54.78 -21.67 -61.29
N PHE A 243 55.31 -20.67 -61.97
CA PHE A 243 55.14 -19.28 -61.54
C PHE A 243 53.68 -18.83 -61.63
N ALA A 244 52.95 -19.22 -62.68
CA ALA A 244 51.52 -18.93 -62.79
C ALA A 244 50.73 -19.61 -61.65
N GLU A 245 51.00 -20.89 -61.35
CA GLU A 245 50.36 -21.59 -60.21
C GLU A 245 50.71 -20.96 -58.85
N LEU A 246 51.95 -20.48 -58.67
CA LEU A 246 52.39 -19.80 -57.46
C LEU A 246 51.72 -18.44 -57.29
N GLU A 247 51.55 -17.69 -58.39
CA GLU A 247 50.82 -16.43 -58.40
C GLU A 247 49.36 -16.63 -58.00
N ASP A 248 48.68 -17.62 -58.59
CA ASP A 248 47.30 -17.99 -58.25
C ASP A 248 47.16 -18.42 -56.77
N SER A 249 48.11 -19.22 -56.28
CA SER A 249 48.13 -19.64 -54.87
C SER A 249 48.37 -18.45 -53.93
N SER A 250 49.28 -17.55 -54.29
CA SER A 250 49.55 -16.31 -53.54
C SER A 250 48.32 -15.42 -53.47
N PHE A 251 47.63 -15.22 -54.60
CA PHE A 251 46.38 -14.47 -54.67
C PHE A 251 45.30 -15.09 -53.77
N ARG A 252 45.11 -16.42 -53.84
CA ARG A 252 44.14 -17.13 -53.00
C ARG A 252 44.45 -17.02 -51.51
N LEU A 253 45.73 -17.09 -51.14
CA LEU A 253 46.17 -16.91 -49.75
C LEU A 253 45.94 -15.46 -49.26
N SER A 254 46.19 -14.47 -50.11
CA SER A 254 45.89 -13.06 -49.79
C SER A 254 44.38 -12.87 -49.56
N MET A 255 43.54 -13.42 -50.43
CA MET A 255 42.08 -13.36 -50.28
C MET A 255 41.61 -14.04 -48.99
N LEU A 256 42.14 -15.22 -48.65
CA LEU A 256 41.83 -15.92 -47.40
C LEU A 256 42.28 -15.13 -46.17
N ARG A 257 43.46 -14.50 -46.22
CA ARG A 257 43.95 -13.61 -45.17
C ARG A 257 43.00 -12.44 -44.95
N ASP A 258 42.55 -11.80 -46.03
CA ASP A 258 41.66 -10.65 -45.96
C ASP A 258 40.27 -11.04 -45.42
N LEU A 259 39.74 -12.19 -45.85
CA LEU A 259 38.52 -12.77 -45.28
C LEU A 259 38.66 -13.08 -43.78
N ALA A 260 39.80 -13.64 -43.36
CA ALA A 260 40.08 -13.91 -41.95
C ALA A 260 40.17 -12.60 -41.14
N HIS A 261 40.82 -11.56 -41.67
CA HIS A 261 40.88 -10.25 -41.04
C HIS A 261 39.49 -9.63 -40.87
N MET A 262 38.65 -9.68 -41.91
CA MET A 262 37.26 -9.20 -41.82
C MET A 262 36.47 -9.99 -40.77
N ARG A 263 36.64 -11.32 -40.70
CA ARG A 263 35.96 -12.15 -39.70
C ARG A 263 36.42 -11.81 -38.27
N ILE A 264 37.72 -11.61 -38.06
CA ILE A 264 38.28 -11.19 -36.77
C ILE A 264 37.74 -9.83 -36.35
N ALA A 265 37.68 -8.86 -37.27
CA ALA A 265 37.13 -7.53 -36.98
C ALA A 265 35.65 -7.60 -36.57
N SER A 266 34.85 -8.37 -37.31
CA SER A 266 33.44 -8.61 -37.00
C SER A 266 33.25 -9.26 -35.62
N LEU A 267 34.03 -10.29 -35.30
CA LEU A 267 33.96 -10.97 -34.00
C LEU A 267 34.38 -10.05 -32.85
N LYS A 268 35.41 -9.21 -33.05
CA LYS A 268 35.82 -8.20 -32.04
C LYS A 268 34.70 -7.21 -31.76
N GLU A 269 34.00 -6.77 -32.81
CA GLU A 269 32.87 -5.84 -32.65
C GLU A 269 31.68 -6.50 -31.94
N GLN A 270 31.34 -7.74 -32.29
CA GLN A 270 30.31 -8.51 -31.57
C GLN A 270 30.66 -8.70 -30.10
N ASN A 271 31.93 -8.97 -29.79
CA ASN A 271 32.38 -9.17 -28.41
C ASN A 271 32.31 -7.88 -27.59
N LYS A 272 32.64 -6.72 -28.19
CA LYS A 272 32.44 -5.40 -27.57
C LYS A 272 30.96 -5.17 -27.24
N LYS A 273 30.06 -5.42 -28.20
CA LYS A 273 28.61 -5.28 -27.98
C LYS A 273 28.10 -6.18 -26.86
N LEU A 274 28.55 -7.43 -26.83
CA LEU A 274 28.18 -8.37 -25.77
C LEU A 274 28.71 -7.93 -24.39
N THR A 275 29.93 -7.38 -24.35
CA THR A 275 30.52 -6.84 -23.11
C THR A 275 29.71 -5.66 -22.56
N VAL A 276 29.28 -4.75 -23.43
CA VAL A 276 28.40 -3.63 -23.03
C VAL A 276 27.06 -4.16 -22.50
N ALA A 277 26.40 -5.04 -23.24
CA ALA A 277 25.13 -5.62 -22.81
C ALA A 277 25.23 -6.39 -21.47
N PHE A 278 26.36 -7.08 -21.23
CA PHE A 278 26.61 -7.75 -19.96
C PHE A 278 26.74 -6.76 -18.80
N ASN A 279 27.46 -5.65 -19.00
CA ASN A 279 27.59 -4.61 -17.97
C ASN A 279 26.25 -3.93 -17.67
N ASP A 280 25.42 -3.67 -18.69
CA ASP A 280 24.08 -3.12 -18.51
C ASP A 280 23.20 -4.06 -17.68
N LEU A 281 23.20 -5.36 -18.00
CA LEU A 281 22.47 -6.37 -17.24
C LEU A 281 22.96 -6.47 -15.79
N ARG A 282 24.26 -6.35 -15.55
CA ARG A 282 24.83 -6.33 -14.20
C ARG A 282 24.34 -5.11 -13.41
N LEU A 283 24.35 -3.92 -14.01
CA LEU A 283 23.83 -2.70 -13.36
C LEU A 283 22.33 -2.81 -13.06
N MET A 284 21.55 -3.42 -13.96
CA MET A 284 20.13 -3.70 -13.72
C MET A 284 19.90 -4.71 -12.60
N ALA A 285 20.78 -5.70 -12.44
CA ALA A 285 20.71 -6.65 -11.33
C ALA A 285 20.99 -5.95 -9.99
N ASP A 286 22.01 -5.09 -9.94
CA ASP A 286 22.36 -4.34 -8.74
C ASP A 286 21.25 -3.34 -8.33
N SER A 287 20.55 -2.73 -9.29
CA SER A 287 19.40 -1.87 -8.98
C SER A 287 18.21 -2.66 -8.42
N ARG A 288 17.92 -3.84 -9.00
CA ARG A 288 16.83 -4.72 -8.52
C ARG A 288 17.06 -5.18 -7.08
N LEU A 289 18.30 -5.49 -6.70
CA LEU A 289 18.64 -5.87 -5.32
C LEU A 289 18.38 -4.74 -4.32
N LYS A 290 18.65 -3.48 -4.71
CA LYS A 290 18.32 -2.31 -3.88
C LYS A 290 16.82 -2.15 -3.71
N ASP A 291 16.06 -2.28 -4.80
CA ASP A 291 14.60 -2.19 -4.76
C ASP A 291 14.00 -3.30 -3.88
N GLU A 292 14.53 -4.52 -3.96
CA GLU A 292 14.09 -5.65 -3.13
C GLU A 292 14.36 -5.40 -1.64
N SER A 293 15.51 -4.83 -1.29
CA SER A 293 15.79 -4.40 0.09
C SER A 293 14.82 -3.32 0.59
N ILE A 294 14.41 -2.38 -0.26
CA ILE A 294 13.45 -1.32 0.09
C ILE A 294 12.06 -1.92 0.30
N ILE A 295 11.63 -2.81 -0.60
CA ILE A 295 10.35 -3.52 -0.51
C ILE A 295 10.28 -4.35 0.78
N GLU A 296 11.35 -5.06 1.11
CA GLU A 296 11.42 -5.86 2.33
C GLU A 296 11.35 -5.00 3.60
N GLY A 297 12.00 -3.83 3.59
CA GLY A 297 11.84 -2.83 4.66
C GLY A 297 10.39 -2.35 4.81
N ALA A 298 9.72 -2.03 3.69
CA ALA A 298 8.32 -1.61 3.68
C ALA A 298 7.39 -2.71 4.21
N LYS A 299 7.59 -3.98 3.80
CA LYS A 299 6.83 -5.14 4.31
C LYS A 299 6.96 -5.28 5.82
N LYS A 300 8.17 -5.19 6.37
CA LYS A 300 8.40 -5.23 7.82
C LYS A 300 7.68 -4.11 8.56
N THR A 301 7.66 -2.89 8.01
CA THR A 301 6.90 -1.79 8.62
C THR A 301 5.38 -2.01 8.55
N LEU A 302 4.88 -2.59 7.46
CA LEU A 302 3.47 -2.93 7.31
C LEU A 302 3.06 -4.01 8.31
N GLU A 303 3.87 -5.06 8.46
CA GLU A 303 3.64 -6.14 9.41
C GLU A 303 3.59 -5.62 10.86
N LYS A 304 4.57 -4.80 11.27
CA LYS A 304 4.56 -4.15 12.59
C LYS A 304 3.31 -3.29 12.84
N SER A 305 2.88 -2.52 11.83
CA SER A 305 1.67 -1.70 11.96
C SER A 305 0.39 -2.55 11.98
N SER A 306 0.37 -3.68 11.27
CA SER A 306 -0.72 -4.67 11.33
C SER A 306 -0.82 -5.33 12.69
N GLU A 307 0.30 -5.72 13.29
CA GLU A 307 0.35 -6.27 14.65
C GLU A 307 -0.14 -5.27 15.70
N SER A 308 0.31 -4.01 15.61
CA SER A 308 -0.17 -2.93 16.48
C SER A 308 -1.67 -2.69 16.34
N LEU A 309 -2.21 -2.78 15.11
CA LEU A 309 -3.65 -2.67 14.88
C LEU A 309 -4.41 -3.84 15.51
N LYS A 310 -3.91 -5.08 15.39
CA LYS A 310 -4.51 -6.24 16.03
C LYS A 310 -4.54 -6.08 17.56
N ALA A 311 -3.46 -5.62 18.17
CA ALA A 311 -3.39 -5.36 19.61
C ALA A 311 -4.42 -4.29 20.04
N ALA A 312 -4.53 -3.18 19.30
CA ALA A 312 -5.51 -2.13 19.59
C ALA A 312 -6.96 -2.61 19.43
N VAL A 313 -7.24 -3.51 18.49
CA VAL A 313 -8.56 -4.13 18.33
C VAL A 313 -8.88 -5.02 19.53
N THR A 314 -7.94 -5.86 19.97
CA THR A 314 -8.15 -6.71 21.16
C THR A 314 -8.37 -5.89 22.43
N GLU A 315 -7.67 -4.77 22.57
CA GLU A 315 -7.86 -3.85 23.70
C GLU A 315 -9.23 -3.17 23.63
N LEU A 316 -9.67 -2.75 22.45
CA LEU A 316 -10.99 -2.15 22.25
C LEU A 316 -12.11 -3.14 22.58
N ASP A 317 -11.97 -4.40 22.17
CA ASP A 317 -12.96 -5.44 22.49
C ASP A 317 -13.00 -5.75 23.99
N HIS A 318 -11.85 -5.72 24.67
CA HIS A 318 -11.80 -5.82 26.13
C HIS A 318 -12.52 -4.66 26.82
N LEU A 319 -12.30 -3.42 26.37
CA LEU A 319 -12.99 -2.23 26.90
C LEU A 319 -14.50 -2.25 26.62
N ARG A 320 -14.93 -2.80 25.48
CA ARG A 320 -16.36 -2.99 25.17
C ARG A 320 -17.02 -3.97 26.13
N LEU A 321 -16.34 -5.07 26.46
CA LEU A 321 -16.83 -6.04 27.44
C LEU A 321 -16.99 -5.40 28.81
N GLN A 322 -15.97 -4.67 29.29
CA GLN A 322 -16.03 -3.95 30.56
C GLN A 322 -17.15 -2.90 30.56
N ALA A 323 -17.34 -2.16 29.47
CA ALA A 323 -18.43 -1.18 29.36
C ALA A 323 -19.82 -1.84 29.41
N ALA A 324 -19.97 -3.03 28.85
CA ALA A 324 -21.21 -3.81 28.93
C ALA A 324 -21.47 -4.33 30.35
N GLU A 325 -20.43 -4.81 31.06
CA GLU A 325 -20.51 -5.22 32.46
C GLU A 325 -20.92 -4.05 33.38
N ILE A 326 -20.27 -2.88 33.22
CA ILE A 326 -20.62 -1.66 33.95
C ILE A 326 -22.07 -1.26 33.68
N ARG A 327 -22.50 -1.32 32.41
CA ARG A 327 -23.89 -1.00 32.04
C ARG A 327 -24.87 -1.95 32.73
N SER A 328 -24.63 -3.26 32.68
CA SER A 328 -25.48 -4.25 33.34
C SER A 328 -25.54 -4.04 34.85
N ALA A 329 -24.42 -3.70 35.50
CA ALA A 329 -24.39 -3.38 36.92
C ALA A 329 -25.24 -2.15 37.25
N ILE A 330 -25.17 -1.09 36.44
CA ILE A 330 -25.99 0.13 36.63
C ILE A 330 -27.48 -0.16 36.39
N GLU A 331 -27.82 -0.93 35.35
CA GLU A 331 -29.20 -1.39 35.09
C GLU A 331 -29.75 -2.16 36.29
N HIS A 332 -28.95 -3.05 36.89
CA HIS A 332 -29.35 -3.79 38.08
C HIS A 332 -29.53 -2.89 39.32
N ILE A 333 -28.65 -1.90 39.53
CA ILE A 333 -28.80 -0.90 40.61
C ILE A 333 -30.09 -0.09 40.39
N PHE A 334 -30.33 0.37 39.16
CA PHE A 334 -31.53 1.12 38.81
C PHE A 334 -32.81 0.33 39.11
N LEU A 335 -32.85 -0.95 38.71
CA LEU A 335 -33.97 -1.85 39.01
C LEU A 335 -34.21 -1.99 40.52
N LYS A 336 -33.15 -2.14 41.32
CA LYS A 336 -33.26 -2.22 42.79
C LYS A 336 -33.79 -0.92 43.40
N LEU A 337 -33.27 0.23 42.98
CA LEU A 337 -33.72 1.54 43.45
C LEU A 337 -35.19 1.81 43.07
N GLN A 338 -35.64 1.29 41.92
CA GLN A 338 -37.03 1.40 41.48
C GLN A 338 -38.01 0.59 42.34
N LEU A 339 -37.57 -0.50 42.97
CA LEU A 339 -38.43 -1.31 43.85
C LEU A 339 -38.75 -0.60 45.17
N ILE A 340 -37.94 0.39 45.56
CA ILE A 340 -38.16 1.14 46.80
C ILE A 340 -39.20 2.22 46.52
N LYS A 341 -40.38 2.08 47.15
CA LYS A 341 -41.47 3.06 47.03
C LYS A 341 -41.10 4.32 47.80
N THR A 342 -40.67 5.37 47.10
CA THR A 342 -40.61 6.73 47.67
C THR A 342 -42.04 7.30 47.71
N GLU A 343 -42.42 7.97 48.79
CA GLU A 343 -43.83 8.35 49.08
C GLU A 343 -44.39 9.49 48.19
N GLY A 344 -43.70 9.84 47.10
CA GLY A 344 -44.12 10.87 46.14
C GLY A 344 -45.13 10.38 45.10
N LYS A 345 -46.39 10.86 45.14
CA LYS A 345 -47.46 10.57 44.15
C LYS A 345 -47.12 10.94 42.68
N HIS A 346 -46.06 11.71 42.45
CA HIS A 346 -45.56 12.05 41.10
C HIS A 346 -44.37 11.20 40.61
N GLY A 347 -43.66 10.50 41.51
CA GLY A 347 -42.47 9.70 41.15
C GLY A 347 -42.81 8.37 40.44
N HIS A 348 -43.97 7.77 40.74
CA HIS A 348 -44.29 6.41 40.27
C HIS A 348 -44.60 6.31 38.77
N LYS A 349 -45.18 7.36 38.17
CA LYS A 349 -45.45 7.42 36.72
C LYS A 349 -44.17 7.70 35.91
N HIS A 350 -43.29 8.54 36.46
CA HIS A 350 -42.00 8.85 35.84
C HIS A 350 -41.07 7.64 35.82
N SER A 351 -41.02 6.90 36.91
CA SER A 351 -40.23 5.66 37.04
C SER A 351 -40.72 4.53 36.12
N GLN A 352 -42.03 4.34 35.95
CA GLN A 352 -42.54 3.38 34.95
C GLN A 352 -42.20 3.75 33.50
N HIS A 353 -42.17 5.04 33.17
CA HIS A 353 -41.77 5.52 31.84
C HIS A 353 -40.28 5.28 31.59
N LEU A 354 -39.42 5.56 32.58
CA LEU A 354 -37.98 5.30 32.49
C LEU A 354 -37.65 3.81 32.32
N LEU A 355 -38.41 2.92 32.97
CA LEU A 355 -38.22 1.47 32.84
C LEU A 355 -38.47 0.97 31.41
N LYS A 356 -39.43 1.57 30.69
CA LYS A 356 -39.73 1.21 29.28
C LYS A 356 -38.63 1.65 28.30
N HIS A 357 -37.84 2.66 28.66
CA HIS A 357 -36.79 3.23 27.81
C HIS A 357 -35.37 2.95 28.31
N MET A 358 -35.21 2.08 29.32
CA MET A 358 -33.93 1.76 29.94
C MET A 358 -32.90 1.23 28.92
N GLY A 359 -33.34 0.47 27.92
CA GLY A 359 -32.48 -0.03 26.84
C GLY A 359 -31.91 1.08 25.95
N ASP A 360 -32.64 2.18 25.77
CA ASP A 360 -32.25 3.28 24.88
C ASP A 360 -31.43 4.36 25.59
N MET A 361 -31.40 4.34 26.93
CA MET A 361 -30.64 5.31 27.71
C MET A 361 -29.13 5.06 27.61
N LYS A 362 -28.36 6.15 27.63
CA LYS A 362 -26.91 6.08 27.77
C LYS A 362 -26.58 5.65 29.20
N THR A 363 -25.52 4.85 29.35
CA THR A 363 -25.04 4.38 30.66
C THR A 363 -24.80 5.53 31.66
N THR A 364 -24.30 6.67 31.17
CA THR A 364 -24.09 7.88 31.98
C THR A 364 -25.38 8.50 32.50
N ASP A 365 -26.44 8.47 31.69
CA ASP A 365 -27.73 9.06 32.04
C ASP A 365 -28.46 8.15 33.03
N LEU A 366 -28.35 6.84 32.83
CA LEU A 366 -28.86 5.83 33.77
C LEU A 366 -28.17 5.92 35.14
N LEU A 367 -26.84 6.16 35.16
CA LEU A 367 -26.09 6.36 36.40
C LEU A 367 -26.51 7.63 37.14
N LYS A 368 -26.74 8.75 36.43
CA LYS A 368 -27.24 9.99 37.04
C LYS A 368 -28.58 9.77 37.72
N GLU A 369 -29.51 9.10 37.04
CA GLU A 369 -30.82 8.76 37.61
C GLU A 369 -30.69 7.86 38.84
N CYS A 370 -29.74 6.92 38.85
CA CYS A 370 -29.45 6.11 40.04
C CYS A 370 -28.96 6.97 41.22
N LEU A 371 -28.07 7.94 40.95
CA LEU A 371 -27.53 8.84 41.98
C LEU A 371 -28.63 9.75 42.55
N GLU A 372 -29.45 10.37 41.70
CA GLU A 372 -30.57 11.22 42.13
C GLU A 372 -31.57 10.45 43.00
N ARG A 373 -31.88 9.21 42.65
CA ARG A 373 -32.77 8.35 43.46
C ARG A 373 -32.13 7.92 44.76
N GLN A 374 -30.83 7.64 44.76
CA GLN A 374 -30.10 7.31 45.98
C GLN A 374 -30.09 8.52 46.94
N GLU A 375 -29.85 9.73 46.43
CA GLU A 375 -29.93 10.96 47.23
C GLU A 375 -31.34 11.16 47.80
N GLN A 376 -32.38 11.00 46.99
CA GLN A 376 -33.76 11.09 47.46
C GLN A 376 -34.04 10.05 48.56
N LEU A 377 -33.56 8.82 48.40
CA LEU A 377 -33.70 7.77 49.41
C LEU A 377 -33.02 8.14 50.74
N VAL A 378 -31.83 8.73 50.67
CA VAL A 378 -31.09 9.19 51.86
C VAL A 378 -31.87 10.29 52.59
N VAL A 379 -32.50 11.21 51.86
CA VAL A 379 -33.37 12.25 52.42
C VAL A 379 -34.64 11.65 53.02
N ASP A 380 -35.32 10.74 52.31
CA ASP A 380 -36.53 10.08 52.82
C ASP A 380 -36.25 9.27 54.10
N LEU A 381 -35.04 8.71 54.23
CA LEU A 381 -34.60 7.96 55.40
C LEU A 381 -34.10 8.85 56.56
N SER A 382 -33.69 10.10 56.31
CA SER A 382 -33.16 10.97 57.38
C SER A 382 -34.23 11.37 58.39
N ASP A 383 -35.48 11.47 57.93
CA ASP A 383 -36.64 11.81 58.77
C ASP A 383 -37.37 10.55 59.29
N TYR A 384 -36.88 9.35 58.93
CA TYR A 384 -37.53 8.08 59.24
C TYR A 384 -37.13 7.56 60.62
N ASN A 385 -37.99 7.77 61.63
CA ASN A 385 -37.74 7.30 62.98
C ASN A 385 -38.04 5.80 63.12
N LEU A 386 -37.01 4.97 62.89
CA LEU A 386 -37.10 3.50 62.95
C LEU A 386 -37.77 2.97 64.22
N LYS A 387 -37.60 3.63 65.37
CA LYS A 387 -38.18 3.20 66.65
C LYS A 387 -39.71 3.29 66.66
N GLU A 388 -40.26 4.34 66.06
CA GLU A 388 -41.69 4.64 66.03
C GLU A 388 -42.41 3.70 65.06
N LYS A 389 -41.82 3.46 63.88
CA LYS A 389 -42.35 2.51 62.89
C LYS A 389 -42.31 1.05 63.36
N LEU A 390 -41.28 0.66 64.13
CA LEU A 390 -41.20 -0.67 64.75
C LEU A 390 -42.23 -0.86 65.86
N GLN A 391 -42.67 0.22 66.51
CA GLN A 391 -43.78 0.20 67.45
C GLN A 391 -45.12 0.05 66.72
N GLU A 392 -45.35 0.82 65.65
CA GLU A 392 -46.56 0.69 64.80
C GLU A 392 -46.72 -0.72 64.23
N LEU A 393 -45.64 -1.32 63.69
CA LEU A 393 -45.66 -2.69 63.16
C LEU A 393 -45.88 -3.76 64.24
N LYS A 394 -45.50 -3.49 65.50
CA LYS A 394 -45.77 -4.38 66.65
C LYS A 394 -47.19 -4.24 67.18
N THR A 395 -47.85 -3.10 66.95
CA THR A 395 -49.24 -2.87 67.36
C THR A 395 -50.26 -3.31 66.32
N ASP A 396 -49.91 -3.30 65.02
CA ASP A 396 -50.81 -3.69 63.92
C ASP A 396 -50.84 -5.21 63.62
N HIS A 397 -50.04 -6.02 64.32
CA HIS A 397 -50.11 -7.48 64.22
C HIS A 397 -50.32 -8.14 65.59
N PRO A 398 -51.51 -8.70 65.90
CA PRO A 398 -51.65 -9.59 67.04
C PRO A 398 -50.83 -10.86 66.80
N PRO A 399 -50.40 -11.58 67.84
CA PRO A 399 -49.54 -12.75 67.70
C PRO A 399 -50.35 -13.92 67.12
N SER A 400 -50.38 -14.09 65.80
CA SER A 400 -50.82 -15.33 65.17
C SER A 400 -49.61 -16.22 64.89
N GLU A 401 -49.46 -17.21 65.77
CA GLU A 401 -48.88 -18.54 65.60
C GLU A 401 -47.41 -18.71 65.14
N PRO A 402 -46.72 -19.73 65.67
CA PRO A 402 -45.30 -19.91 65.45
C PRO A 402 -45.01 -20.33 64.01
N LEU A 403 -44.06 -19.62 63.38
CA LEU A 403 -43.40 -19.86 62.09
C LEU A 403 -42.70 -21.24 61.95
N SER A 404 -43.03 -22.23 62.77
CA SER A 404 -42.53 -23.61 62.68
C SER A 404 -43.10 -24.41 61.50
N GLU A 405 -44.15 -23.92 60.83
CA GLU A 405 -44.82 -24.67 59.76
C GLU A 405 -44.49 -24.20 58.33
N LEU A 406 -44.02 -22.96 58.13
CA LEU A 406 -43.60 -22.48 56.80
C LEU A 406 -42.16 -22.89 56.42
N MET A 407 -41.34 -23.26 57.40
CA MET A 407 -39.98 -23.75 57.20
C MET A 407 -39.90 -25.21 56.72
N ARG A 408 -41.04 -25.91 56.57
CA ARG A 408 -41.09 -27.30 56.06
C ARG A 408 -41.30 -27.39 54.54
N GLY A 409 -41.57 -26.27 53.85
CA GLY A 409 -41.89 -26.25 52.41
C GLY A 409 -40.78 -25.76 51.47
N MET A 410 -39.68 -25.19 51.98
CA MET A 410 -38.63 -24.58 51.13
C MET A 410 -37.33 -25.39 51.03
N GLY A 411 -37.34 -26.65 51.49
CA GLY A 411 -36.20 -27.56 51.38
C GLY A 411 -36.09 -28.35 50.06
N ALA A 412 -36.88 -28.01 49.03
CA ALA A 412 -37.02 -28.89 47.84
C ALA A 412 -36.86 -28.19 46.46
N VAL A 413 -36.27 -26.99 46.38
CA VAL A 413 -36.03 -26.33 45.07
C VAL A 413 -34.62 -25.70 44.99
N ALA A 414 -33.64 -26.31 45.65
CA ALA A 414 -32.24 -25.85 45.60
C ALA A 414 -31.33 -26.66 44.65
N ASP A 415 -31.85 -27.65 43.92
CA ASP A 415 -31.02 -28.56 43.10
C ASP A 415 -31.09 -28.34 41.57
N ASP A 416 -31.90 -27.42 41.04
CA ASP A 416 -32.05 -27.25 39.58
C ASP A 416 -31.51 -25.91 39.04
N LEU A 417 -30.29 -25.52 39.42
CA LEU A 417 -29.57 -24.41 38.79
C LEU A 417 -28.04 -24.61 38.81
N VAL A 418 -27.61 -25.73 38.25
CA VAL A 418 -26.25 -25.89 37.69
C VAL A 418 -26.43 -26.54 36.32
N TYR A 419 -25.83 -25.95 35.28
CA TYR A 419 -25.96 -26.21 33.83
C TYR A 419 -27.08 -25.44 33.13
N VAL A 420 -26.76 -24.26 32.57
CA VAL A 420 -26.38 -24.05 31.15
C VAL A 420 -25.51 -22.80 31.06
#